data_AF-A0A7S1AGP9-F1
#
_entry.id   AF-A0A7S1AGP9-F1
#
_cell.length_a   1.000
_cell.length_b   1.000
_cell.length_c   1.000
_cell.angle_alpha   90.00
_cell.angle_beta   90.00
_cell.angle_gamma   90.00
#
_symmetry.space_group_name_H-M   'P 1'
#
loop_
_entity.id
_entity.type
_entity.pdbx_description
1 polymer ?
#
loop_
_entity_poly.entity_id
_entity_poly.type
_entity_poly.pdbx_seq_one_letter_code
_entity_poly.pdbx_strand_id
1 'polypeptide(L)'
;MGTCASLQAHDKVTPVSKVEPVTVTDTDGSRSVFANVTAQIEELRAQVTAQQATIKQLERTVTAVTKDIPCTVSVLQYNILASYLGENIKPWFLYGTDIHPEIRQKLMERYCERDNHGAPRFKWPEYAMGILTESEMDAIGCHSKHFQWETRKQLLVETIRNLDADVISLVELDQHDFFSKALCDSWDSVFHKRPRQASLDGCGVFWRRSKFDLDSWVALDFEDCYDRQGRTQRDRVCLFVLLRWKSCGNPLVVVSTHLARNPEDRAQTVIRVRQVTQLMQWLTEFTGERDVADAPVILLGDLNSQHFGEIRGIARSVWQIKGDPMHPFLWTASEVPTGATSITKARQCRIDIVQYLCSQLEVLDVILPRVPSGEVIPNEHHPSDHLPVCVKFRCKDTYQKHKECARAWLECVAGQQKVHPLTEEELQISFEFFDRDRSSSIQRQDLEEACIELQCGVPCDIQAALLECFPHREISYSNFVKAYEMRLNTDRMRSIADLEHAFQFFTGETQEIHVKDLQTAFREIIPISFGEDEVKAMLSRLSSSGDVVNIKSFCKVVSQATFLHKRRGSRSQRLSTSKDEMSLDLACRLNRFHSDLSCAPGLTPNLTLQKSLRT
;
A
#
# COMPACT_ATOMS: atom_id res chain seq x y z
N MET A 1 6.81 1.85 36.90
CA MET A 1 7.63 1.05 37.83
C MET A 1 7.04 -0.34 37.87
N GLY A 2 7.85 -1.38 37.63
CA GLY A 2 7.40 -2.76 37.50
C GLY A 2 7.89 -3.41 36.20
N THR A 3 9.21 -3.52 36.06
CA THR A 3 9.93 -4.26 35.02
C THR A 3 9.78 -5.78 35.19
N CYS A 4 9.44 -6.50 34.13
CA CYS A 4 9.62 -7.95 34.01
C CYS A 4 10.02 -8.25 32.55
N ALA A 5 11.28 -8.08 32.18
CA ALA A 5 12.36 -9.08 32.27
C ALA A 5 12.12 -10.32 31.39
N SER A 6 12.63 -10.22 30.16
CA SER A 6 13.29 -11.26 29.35
C SER A 6 13.15 -12.72 29.79
N LEU A 7 12.40 -13.50 29.01
CA LEU A 7 12.57 -14.95 28.92
C LEU A 7 13.84 -15.25 28.10
N GLN A 8 14.99 -15.27 28.78
CA GLN A 8 16.15 -16.02 28.30
C GLN A 8 15.84 -17.51 28.46
N ALA A 9 15.98 -18.24 27.35
CA ALA A 9 16.03 -19.70 27.36
C ALA A 9 17.20 -20.15 28.24
N HIS A 10 16.89 -20.58 29.47
CA HIS A 10 17.81 -21.34 30.29
C HIS A 10 17.54 -22.83 30.05
N ASP A 11 18.30 -23.39 29.12
CA ASP A 11 18.73 -24.79 29.19
C ASP A 11 19.54 -24.96 30.49
N LYS A 12 18.84 -25.25 31.58
CA LYS A 12 19.43 -25.79 32.81
C LYS A 12 18.61 -26.99 33.23
N VAL A 13 18.97 -28.13 32.65
CA VAL A 13 18.74 -29.44 33.27
C VAL A 13 19.32 -29.37 34.67
N THR A 14 18.45 -29.25 35.67
CA THR A 14 18.84 -29.35 37.07
C THR A 14 19.16 -30.82 37.35
N PRO A 15 20.34 -31.17 37.90
CA PRO A 15 20.60 -32.54 38.25
C PRO A 15 19.63 -32.95 39.36
N VAL A 16 18.86 -34.00 39.12
CA VAL A 16 17.97 -34.61 40.11
C VAL A 16 18.79 -34.90 41.36
N SER A 17 18.41 -34.26 42.46
CA SER A 17 18.96 -34.51 43.79
C SER A 17 18.86 -36.01 44.09
N LYS A 18 19.96 -36.58 44.60
CA LYS A 18 20.01 -37.96 45.10
C LYS A 18 18.85 -38.17 46.08
N VAL A 19 17.89 -39.00 45.68
CA VAL A 19 16.84 -39.50 46.56
C VAL A 19 17.52 -40.43 47.57
N GLU A 20 17.46 -40.08 48.85
CA GLU A 20 17.90 -40.97 49.93
C GLU A 20 17.05 -42.26 49.92
N PRO A 21 17.66 -43.44 50.11
CA PRO A 21 16.93 -44.69 50.05
C PRO A 21 16.04 -44.83 51.29
N VAL A 22 14.73 -44.64 51.11
CA VAL A 22 13.73 -45.08 52.07
C VAL A 22 13.75 -46.61 52.08
N THR A 23 14.14 -47.17 53.22
CA THR A 23 14.09 -48.61 53.51
C THR A 23 12.63 -49.06 53.60
N VAL A 24 12.07 -49.49 52.47
CA VAL A 24 10.76 -50.16 52.43
C VAL A 24 10.97 -51.65 52.63
N THR A 25 10.38 -52.15 53.71
CA THR A 25 10.28 -53.56 54.08
C THR A 25 9.67 -54.38 52.94
N ASP A 26 10.39 -55.46 52.59
CA ASP A 26 10.08 -56.40 51.51
C ASP A 26 8.68 -57.00 51.67
N THR A 27 7.78 -56.68 50.74
CA THR A 27 6.62 -57.50 50.42
C THR A 27 6.68 -57.75 48.91
N ASP A 28 6.66 -59.02 48.49
CA ASP A 28 6.84 -59.45 47.09
C ASP A 28 5.90 -58.72 46.10
N GLY A 29 4.76 -58.22 46.58
CA GLY A 29 3.83 -57.40 45.80
C GLY A 29 4.37 -56.03 45.38
N SER A 30 5.19 -55.36 46.20
CA SER A 30 5.72 -54.02 45.89
C SER A 30 6.80 -54.04 44.80
N ARG A 31 7.65 -55.07 44.73
CA ARG A 31 8.63 -55.23 43.65
C ARG A 31 7.96 -55.49 42.30
N SER A 32 6.90 -56.29 42.28
CA SER A 32 6.10 -56.55 41.08
C SER A 32 5.43 -55.29 40.56
N VAL A 33 4.84 -54.47 41.44
CA VAL A 33 4.22 -53.19 41.06
C VAL A 33 5.26 -52.20 40.55
N PHE A 34 6.42 -52.08 41.19
CA PHE A 34 7.48 -51.16 40.76
C PHE A 34 8.08 -51.56 39.40
N ALA A 35 8.27 -52.87 39.16
CA ALA A 35 8.71 -53.39 37.86
C ALA A 35 7.67 -53.11 36.76
N ASN A 36 6.39 -53.28 37.07
CA ASN A 36 5.29 -53.01 36.12
C ASN A 36 5.18 -51.51 35.79
N VAL A 37 5.28 -50.63 36.78
CA VAL A 37 5.31 -49.17 36.58
C VAL A 37 6.54 -48.74 35.76
N THR A 38 7.71 -49.32 36.04
CA THR A 38 8.94 -49.01 35.28
C THR A 38 8.80 -49.43 33.82
N ALA A 39 8.25 -50.62 33.55
CA ALA A 39 7.97 -51.09 32.20
C ALA A 39 6.97 -50.17 31.46
N GLN A 40 5.90 -49.72 32.14
CA GLN A 40 4.95 -48.76 31.56
C GLN A 40 5.59 -47.40 31.25
N ILE A 41 6.50 -46.91 32.09
CA ILE A 41 7.24 -45.66 31.83
C ILE A 41 8.15 -45.82 30.60
N GLU A 42 8.84 -46.96 30.46
CA GLU A 42 9.67 -47.24 29.29
C GLU A 42 8.85 -47.35 28.01
N GLU A 43 7.68 -47.99 28.07
CA GLU A 43 6.74 -48.07 26.97
C GLU A 43 6.23 -46.68 26.57
N LEU A 44 5.80 -45.85 27.53
CA LEU A 44 5.36 -44.47 27.27
C LEU A 44 6.49 -43.62 26.67
N ARG A 45 7.73 -43.77 27.13
CA ARG A 45 8.90 -43.07 26.55
C ARG A 45 9.15 -43.52 25.11
N ALA A 46 9.03 -44.81 24.82
CA ALA A 46 9.13 -45.32 23.46
C ALA A 46 8.02 -44.77 22.56
N GLN A 47 6.78 -44.71 23.05
CA GLN A 47 5.64 -44.13 22.34
C GLN A 47 5.84 -42.63 22.07
N VAL A 48 6.30 -41.85 23.05
CA VAL A 48 6.61 -40.42 22.88
C VAL A 48 7.72 -40.21 21.85
N THR A 49 8.77 -41.04 21.89
CA THR A 49 9.87 -40.97 20.92
C THR A 49 9.39 -41.29 19.50
N ALA A 50 8.55 -42.32 19.35
CA ALA A 50 7.94 -42.67 18.07
C ALA A 50 7.04 -41.55 17.54
N GLN A 51 6.20 -40.96 18.39
CA GLN A 51 5.35 -39.82 18.03
C GLN A 51 6.18 -38.60 17.61
N GLN A 52 7.27 -38.29 18.31
CA GLN A 52 8.20 -37.21 17.92
C GLN A 52 8.85 -37.45 16.56
N ALA A 53 9.20 -38.70 16.24
CA ALA A 53 9.74 -39.06 14.92
C ALA A 53 8.67 -38.89 13.82
N THR A 54 7.43 -39.31 14.07
CA THR A 54 6.30 -39.12 13.15
C THR A 54 6.00 -37.64 12.93
N ILE A 55 6.00 -36.81 13.98
CA ILE A 55 5.80 -35.35 13.87
C ILE A 55 6.88 -34.73 12.99
N LYS A 56 8.16 -35.06 13.22
CA LYS A 56 9.26 -34.56 12.37
C LYS A 56 9.13 -35.00 10.91
N GLN A 57 8.62 -36.21 10.67
CA GLN A 57 8.37 -36.70 9.31
C GLN A 57 7.23 -35.93 8.64
N LEU A 58 6.12 -35.71 9.37
CA LEU A 58 4.99 -34.91 8.89
C LEU A 58 5.41 -33.47 8.61
N GLU A 59 6.20 -32.85 9.50
CA GLU A 59 6.77 -31.51 9.28
C GLU A 59 7.55 -31.46 7.98
N ARG A 60 8.45 -32.42 7.73
CA ARG A 60 9.22 -32.50 6.47
C ARG A 60 8.33 -32.66 5.25
N THR A 61 7.30 -33.50 5.32
CA THR A 61 6.35 -33.70 4.22
C THR A 61 5.54 -32.44 3.96
N VAL A 62 5.03 -31.79 5.01
CA VAL A 62 4.30 -30.51 4.89
C VAL A 62 5.22 -29.45 4.30
N THR A 63 6.45 -29.28 4.79
CA THR A 63 7.42 -28.34 4.21
C THR A 63 7.67 -28.63 2.73
N ALA A 64 7.88 -29.89 2.35
CA ALA A 64 8.10 -30.29 0.97
C ALA A 64 6.89 -29.97 0.07
N VAL A 65 5.66 -30.22 0.55
CA VAL A 65 4.42 -29.94 -0.21
C VAL A 65 4.12 -28.44 -0.25
N THR A 66 4.45 -27.69 0.79
CA THR A 66 4.19 -26.24 0.87
C THR A 66 5.18 -25.38 0.11
N LYS A 67 6.37 -25.91 -0.23
CA LYS A 67 7.42 -25.19 -0.96
C LYS A 67 6.95 -24.68 -2.32
N ASP A 68 6.09 -25.44 -2.98
CA ASP A 68 5.61 -25.14 -4.34
C ASP A 68 4.26 -24.41 -4.34
N ILE A 69 3.69 -24.12 -3.17
CA ILE A 69 2.42 -23.38 -3.06
C ILE A 69 2.70 -21.88 -3.23
N PRO A 70 2.07 -21.21 -4.21
CA PRO A 70 2.19 -19.77 -4.36
C PRO A 70 1.79 -19.05 -3.06
N CYS A 71 2.63 -18.13 -2.59
CA CYS A 71 2.34 -17.31 -1.42
C CYS A 71 1.12 -16.44 -1.73
N THR A 72 -0.04 -16.77 -1.16
CA THR A 72 -1.32 -16.06 -1.36
C THR A 72 -1.84 -15.47 -0.08
N VAL A 73 -2.10 -14.18 -0.02
CA VAL A 73 -2.51 -13.48 1.22
C VAL A 73 -3.86 -12.80 1.02
N SER A 74 -4.82 -13.04 1.92
CA SER A 74 -6.01 -12.20 2.03
C SER A 74 -5.78 -11.08 3.02
N VAL A 75 -6.14 -9.85 2.64
CA VAL A 75 -6.05 -8.67 3.49
C VAL A 75 -7.41 -8.03 3.66
N LEU A 76 -7.68 -7.45 4.83
CA LEU A 76 -8.91 -6.73 5.16
C LEU A 76 -8.58 -5.32 5.62
N GLN A 77 -9.13 -4.31 4.95
CA GLN A 77 -9.18 -2.93 5.45
C GLN A 77 -10.57 -2.64 6.02
N TYR A 78 -10.67 -2.14 7.25
CA TYR A 78 -11.95 -1.78 7.86
C TYR A 78 -11.85 -0.56 8.79
N ASN A 79 -12.52 0.55 8.45
CA ASN A 79 -12.84 1.61 9.41
C ASN A 79 -14.03 1.16 10.26
N ILE A 80 -13.82 0.99 11.57
CA ILE A 80 -14.79 0.33 12.46
C ILE A 80 -15.71 1.29 13.22
N LEU A 81 -15.61 2.60 12.97
CA LEU A 81 -16.31 3.67 13.69
C LEU A 81 -16.08 3.58 15.22
N ALA A 82 -15.15 4.38 15.73
CA ALA A 82 -14.74 4.32 17.14
C ALA A 82 -15.93 4.34 18.10
N SER A 83 -15.82 3.68 19.25
CA SER A 83 -16.94 3.53 20.20
C SER A 83 -17.55 4.88 20.62
N TYR A 84 -16.72 5.91 20.77
CA TYR A 84 -17.13 7.26 21.17
C TYR A 84 -17.56 8.18 20.00
N LEU A 85 -17.45 7.72 18.75
CA LEU A 85 -17.88 8.46 17.56
C LEU A 85 -19.25 7.98 17.04
N GLY A 86 -19.63 6.74 17.35
CA GLY A 86 -20.89 6.13 16.93
C GLY A 86 -22.09 6.59 17.74
N GLU A 87 -22.62 7.78 17.47
CA GLU A 87 -23.90 8.25 18.02
C GLU A 87 -24.81 8.75 16.88
N ASN A 88 -26.04 8.25 16.75
CA ASN A 88 -26.95 8.70 15.68
C ASN A 88 -27.25 10.21 15.72
N ILE A 89 -27.12 10.81 16.90
CA ILE A 89 -27.29 12.24 17.16
C ILE A 89 -26.11 13.09 16.70
N LYS A 90 -25.16 12.57 15.91
CA LYS A 90 -24.16 13.44 15.27
C LYS A 90 -24.75 14.05 13.99
N PRO A 91 -24.43 15.31 13.64
CA PRO A 91 -25.00 15.99 12.47
C PRO A 91 -24.80 15.31 11.11
N TRP A 92 -23.86 14.37 10.99
CA TRP A 92 -23.61 13.59 9.77
C TRP A 92 -24.42 12.28 9.70
N PHE A 93 -25.03 11.82 10.79
CA PHE A 93 -25.92 10.66 10.80
C PHE A 93 -27.39 11.11 10.75
N LEU A 94 -27.99 11.41 11.90
CA LEU A 94 -29.38 11.85 12.06
C LEU A 94 -30.38 10.95 11.30
N TYR A 95 -30.25 9.62 11.45
CA TYR A 95 -31.14 8.65 10.82
C TYR A 95 -32.50 8.65 11.49
N GLY A 96 -33.55 8.32 10.74
CA GLY A 96 -34.95 8.40 11.21
C GLY A 96 -35.72 9.61 10.66
N THR A 97 -35.01 10.62 10.14
CA THR A 97 -35.62 11.79 9.49
C THR A 97 -34.86 12.12 8.20
N ASP A 98 -35.56 12.64 7.20
CA ASP A 98 -34.96 13.16 5.97
C ASP A 98 -34.67 14.65 6.13
N ILE A 99 -33.41 14.94 6.45
CA ILE A 99 -32.96 16.30 6.74
C ILE A 99 -32.41 16.94 5.48
N HIS A 100 -33.07 18.01 5.03
CA HIS A 100 -32.64 18.81 3.89
C HIS A 100 -31.22 19.40 4.12
N PRO A 101 -30.36 19.50 3.09
CA PRO A 101 -28.97 19.98 3.24
C PRO A 101 -28.82 21.31 3.98
N GLU A 102 -29.70 22.29 3.71
CA GLU A 102 -29.68 23.60 4.38
C GLU A 102 -29.98 23.50 5.89
N ILE A 103 -30.90 22.61 6.28
CA ILE A 103 -31.21 22.37 7.69
C ILE A 103 -30.02 21.67 8.35
N ARG A 104 -29.42 20.69 7.67
CA ARG A 104 -28.22 19.99 8.16
C ARG A 104 -27.06 20.96 8.37
N GLN A 105 -26.88 21.93 7.48
CA GLN A 105 -25.88 22.98 7.64
C GLN A 105 -26.11 23.80 8.91
N LYS A 106 -27.33 24.27 9.17
CA LYS A 106 -27.67 25.00 10.41
C LYS A 106 -27.41 24.16 11.67
N LEU A 107 -27.76 22.87 11.63
CA LEU A 107 -27.46 21.93 12.72
C LEU A 107 -25.95 21.76 12.93
N MET A 108 -25.18 21.66 11.85
CA MET A 108 -23.73 21.53 11.89
C MET A 108 -23.06 22.80 12.46
N GLU A 109 -23.51 23.98 12.04
CA GLU A 109 -23.02 25.28 12.55
C GLU A 109 -23.23 25.36 14.06
N ARG A 110 -24.45 25.06 14.53
CA ARG A 110 -24.78 25.09 15.96
C ARG A 110 -24.05 24.01 16.77
N TYR A 111 -23.86 22.82 16.21
CA TYR A 111 -23.04 21.76 16.82
C TYR A 111 -21.54 22.14 16.91
N CYS A 112 -21.04 22.88 15.93
CA CYS A 112 -19.65 23.33 15.88
C CYS A 112 -19.38 24.55 16.77
N GLU A 113 -20.39 25.23 17.29
CA GLU A 113 -20.20 26.31 18.26
C GLU A 113 -19.43 25.84 19.49
N ARG A 114 -18.48 26.66 19.91
CA ARG A 114 -17.66 26.45 21.10
C ARG A 114 -17.86 27.61 22.06
N ASP A 115 -17.84 27.31 23.35
CA ASP A 115 -17.80 28.34 24.39
C ASP A 115 -16.39 28.97 24.50
N ASN A 116 -16.24 29.93 25.40
CA ASN A 116 -14.97 30.63 25.64
C ASN A 116 -13.84 29.71 26.14
N HIS A 117 -14.17 28.49 26.59
CA HIS A 117 -13.22 27.48 27.06
C HIS A 117 -12.93 26.41 25.99
N GLY A 118 -13.53 26.52 24.80
CA GLY A 118 -13.36 25.57 23.71
C GLY A 118 -14.21 24.29 23.84
N ALA A 119 -15.14 24.23 24.79
CA ALA A 119 -16.08 23.12 24.92
C ALA A 119 -17.29 23.31 23.99
N PRO A 120 -17.98 22.25 23.56
CA PRO A 120 -19.20 22.37 22.77
C PRO A 120 -20.25 23.20 23.51
N ARG A 121 -20.72 24.29 22.87
CA ARG A 121 -21.69 25.21 23.49
C ARG A 121 -23.07 24.58 23.65
N PHE A 122 -23.46 23.76 22.69
CA PHE A 122 -24.73 23.06 22.65
C PHE A 122 -24.48 21.56 22.53
N LYS A 123 -25.18 20.75 23.32
CA LYS A 123 -25.19 19.29 23.19
C LYS A 123 -26.52 18.83 22.60
N TRP A 124 -26.67 17.55 22.28
CA TRP A 124 -28.01 17.03 21.97
C TRP A 124 -28.85 17.03 23.26
N PRO A 125 -30.13 17.46 23.22
CA PRO A 125 -30.88 17.92 22.05
C PRO A 125 -30.76 19.43 21.73
N GLU A 126 -30.09 20.21 22.56
CA GLU A 126 -30.01 21.69 22.50
C GLU A 126 -29.63 22.27 21.14
N TYR A 127 -28.68 21.66 20.42
CA TYR A 127 -28.28 22.17 19.10
C TYR A 127 -29.35 21.91 18.03
N ALA A 128 -30.27 20.97 18.26
CA ALA A 128 -31.38 20.64 17.37
C ALA A 128 -32.67 21.38 17.74
N MET A 129 -32.85 21.77 19.00
CA MET A 129 -34.05 22.46 19.49
C MET A 129 -34.32 23.75 18.72
N GLY A 130 -35.54 23.88 18.20
CA GLY A 130 -36.00 25.01 17.39
C GLY A 130 -35.55 24.96 15.92
N ILE A 131 -34.77 23.95 15.53
CA ILE A 131 -34.44 23.64 14.13
C ILE A 131 -35.20 22.40 13.67
N LEU A 132 -35.26 21.36 14.51
CA LEU A 132 -36.06 20.15 14.31
C LEU A 132 -37.31 20.17 15.21
N THR A 133 -38.36 19.49 14.76
CA THR A 133 -39.57 19.21 15.55
C THR A 133 -39.32 18.08 16.57
N GLU A 134 -40.14 18.01 17.62
CA GLU A 134 -40.05 16.93 18.63
C GLU A 134 -40.19 15.54 17.99
N SER A 135 -41.13 15.39 17.05
CA SER A 135 -41.35 14.13 16.31
C SER A 135 -40.12 13.68 15.52
N GLU A 136 -39.41 14.60 14.86
CA GLU A 136 -38.17 14.29 14.14
C GLU A 136 -37.05 13.89 15.10
N MET A 137 -36.93 14.59 16.23
CA MET A 137 -35.94 14.26 17.26
C MET A 137 -36.20 12.89 17.89
N ASP A 138 -37.46 12.53 18.13
CA ASP A 138 -37.86 11.22 18.63
C ASP A 138 -37.57 10.11 17.61
N ALA A 139 -37.85 10.36 16.32
CA ALA A 139 -37.52 9.43 15.23
C ALA A 139 -35.99 9.19 15.14
N ILE A 140 -35.18 10.24 15.36
CA ILE A 140 -33.72 10.13 15.47
C ILE A 140 -33.31 9.30 16.68
N GLY A 141 -33.96 9.52 17.83
CA GLY A 141 -33.74 8.75 19.04
C GLY A 141 -33.94 7.24 18.83
N CYS A 142 -34.99 6.84 18.12
CA CYS A 142 -35.35 5.43 17.86
C CYS A 142 -34.27 4.62 17.13
N HIS A 143 -33.44 5.27 16.30
CA HIS A 143 -32.38 4.60 15.54
C HIS A 143 -31.06 4.45 16.31
N SER A 144 -30.96 5.02 17.52
CA SER A 144 -29.72 5.00 18.32
C SER A 144 -29.22 3.60 18.66
N LYS A 145 -30.11 2.59 18.69
CA LYS A 145 -29.75 1.18 18.97
C LYS A 145 -28.67 0.61 18.05
N HIS A 146 -28.64 1.05 16.78
CA HIS A 146 -27.65 0.60 15.78
C HIS A 146 -26.27 1.23 15.98
N PHE A 147 -26.19 2.32 16.74
CA PHE A 147 -24.97 3.07 17.01
C PHE A 147 -24.32 2.66 18.35
N GLN A 148 -25.10 2.08 19.27
CA GLN A 148 -24.62 1.61 20.56
C GLN A 148 -23.46 0.63 20.42
N TRP A 149 -22.35 0.95 21.08
CA TRP A 149 -21.13 0.14 21.03
C TRP A 149 -21.35 -1.33 21.42
N GLU A 150 -22.17 -1.57 22.45
CA GLU A 150 -22.48 -2.93 22.92
C GLU A 150 -23.12 -3.80 21.83
N THR A 151 -23.95 -3.22 20.97
CA THR A 151 -24.53 -3.88 19.80
C THR A 151 -23.48 -4.09 18.70
N ARG A 152 -22.74 -3.02 18.35
CA ARG A 152 -21.81 -3.01 17.21
C ARG A 152 -20.61 -3.94 17.42
N LYS A 153 -20.04 -4.00 18.62
CA LYS A 153 -18.78 -4.71 18.88
C LYS A 153 -18.83 -6.20 18.58
N GLN A 154 -19.97 -6.85 18.83
CA GLN A 154 -20.14 -8.27 18.53
C GLN A 154 -20.27 -8.52 17.03
N LEU A 155 -21.08 -7.72 16.35
CA LEU A 155 -21.22 -7.75 14.89
C LEU A 155 -19.90 -7.45 14.17
N LEU A 156 -19.07 -6.53 14.71
CA LEU A 156 -17.74 -6.24 14.19
C LEU A 156 -16.83 -7.47 14.26
N VAL A 157 -16.79 -8.16 15.41
CA VAL A 157 -16.00 -9.39 15.57
C VAL A 157 -16.50 -10.50 14.66
N GLU A 158 -17.81 -10.70 14.56
CA GLU A 158 -18.41 -11.67 13.66
C GLU A 158 -18.08 -11.37 12.19
N THR A 159 -18.21 -10.11 11.77
CA THR A 159 -17.85 -9.66 10.42
C THR A 159 -16.39 -9.95 10.10
N ILE A 160 -15.48 -9.60 11.01
CA ILE A 160 -14.04 -9.85 10.85
C ILE A 160 -13.76 -11.36 10.72
N ARG A 161 -14.36 -12.19 11.58
CA ARG A 161 -14.18 -13.64 11.55
C ARG A 161 -14.75 -14.27 10.28
N ASN A 162 -15.91 -13.82 9.83
CA ASN A 162 -16.57 -14.35 8.63
C ASN A 162 -15.78 -14.03 7.35
N LEU A 163 -15.07 -12.90 7.31
CA LEU A 163 -14.19 -12.56 6.19
C LEU A 163 -12.87 -13.37 6.20
N ASP A 164 -12.47 -13.94 7.35
CA ASP A 164 -11.28 -14.79 7.56
C ASP A 164 -10.02 -14.31 6.82
N ALA A 165 -9.73 -13.01 6.91
CA ALA A 165 -8.55 -12.44 6.26
C ALA A 165 -7.27 -12.83 6.99
N ASP A 166 -6.18 -13.05 6.25
CA ASP A 166 -4.89 -13.39 6.84
C ASP A 166 -4.22 -12.18 7.52
N VAL A 167 -4.45 -10.98 7.00
CA VAL A 167 -3.97 -9.71 7.57
C VAL A 167 -5.13 -8.73 7.64
N ILE A 168 -5.32 -8.06 8.77
CA ILE A 168 -6.44 -7.13 9.00
C ILE A 168 -5.88 -5.79 9.46
N SER A 169 -6.27 -4.71 8.81
CA SER A 169 -6.05 -3.32 9.22
C SER A 169 -7.36 -2.74 9.71
N LEU A 170 -7.40 -2.37 10.98
CA LEU A 170 -8.52 -1.67 11.61
C LEU A 170 -8.12 -0.22 11.89
N VAL A 171 -8.91 0.72 11.39
CA VAL A 171 -8.77 2.16 11.69
C VAL A 171 -9.96 2.65 12.50
N GLU A 172 -9.78 3.75 13.22
CA GLU A 172 -10.69 4.18 14.29
C GLU A 172 -10.80 3.14 15.43
N LEU A 173 -9.73 2.37 15.64
CA LEU A 173 -9.68 1.35 16.67
C LEU A 173 -9.39 1.98 18.03
N ASP A 174 -10.38 2.05 18.90
CA ASP A 174 -10.24 2.57 20.27
C ASP A 174 -10.32 1.48 21.36
N GLN A 175 -10.84 0.30 21.02
CA GLN A 175 -11.00 -0.84 21.93
C GLN A 175 -10.06 -2.00 21.56
N HIS A 176 -8.78 -1.73 21.31
CA HIS A 176 -7.81 -2.74 20.87
C HIS A 176 -7.75 -3.96 21.79
N ASP A 177 -7.75 -3.79 23.12
CA ASP A 177 -7.72 -4.91 24.07
C ASP A 177 -8.91 -5.88 23.90
N PHE A 178 -10.10 -5.34 23.59
CA PHE A 178 -11.28 -6.15 23.31
C PHE A 178 -11.07 -6.99 22.05
N PHE A 179 -10.66 -6.38 20.94
CA PHE A 179 -10.44 -7.09 19.67
C PHE A 179 -9.28 -8.08 19.77
N SER A 180 -8.17 -7.69 20.41
CA SER A 180 -7.02 -8.55 20.64
C SER A 180 -7.44 -9.81 21.40
N LYS A 181 -8.20 -9.68 22.49
CA LYS A 181 -8.74 -10.82 23.23
C LYS A 181 -9.76 -11.62 22.41
N ALA A 182 -10.65 -10.94 21.70
CA ALA A 182 -11.71 -11.59 20.92
C ALA A 182 -11.19 -12.35 19.69
N LEU A 183 -10.00 -12.04 19.20
CA LEU A 183 -9.39 -12.63 17.98
C LEU A 183 -8.10 -13.42 18.27
N CYS A 184 -7.68 -13.54 19.54
CA CYS A 184 -6.39 -14.12 19.93
C CYS A 184 -6.21 -15.61 19.60
N ASP A 185 -7.29 -16.34 19.33
CA ASP A 185 -7.24 -17.74 18.90
C ASP A 185 -6.55 -17.89 17.54
N SER A 186 -6.72 -16.92 16.65
CA SER A 186 -6.26 -17.02 15.25
C SER A 186 -5.30 -15.90 14.83
N TRP A 187 -5.40 -14.71 15.42
CA TRP A 187 -4.59 -13.55 15.05
C TRP A 187 -3.76 -13.02 16.22
N ASP A 188 -2.55 -12.56 15.90
CA ASP A 188 -1.76 -11.66 16.73
C ASP A 188 -1.93 -10.22 16.22
N SER A 189 -1.56 -9.22 17.03
CA SER A 189 -1.84 -7.82 16.68
C SER A 189 -0.86 -6.81 17.27
N VAL A 190 -0.68 -5.69 16.57
CA VAL A 190 -0.08 -4.45 17.10
C VAL A 190 -1.03 -3.29 16.91
N PHE A 191 -0.92 -2.28 17.76
CA PHE A 191 -1.77 -1.11 17.76
C PHE A 191 -0.97 0.15 18.11
N HIS A 192 -1.29 1.24 17.43
CA HIS A 192 -0.79 2.57 17.78
C HIS A 192 -1.92 3.58 17.85
N LYS A 193 -2.06 4.18 19.03
CA LYS A 193 -3.06 5.21 19.33
C LYS A 193 -2.64 6.54 18.70
N ARG A 194 -3.60 7.33 18.25
CA ARG A 194 -3.35 8.72 17.86
C ARG A 194 -2.75 9.54 19.01
N PRO A 195 -1.79 10.44 18.71
CA PRO A 195 -1.07 11.21 19.73
C PRO A 195 -1.94 12.26 20.43
N ARG A 196 -3.07 12.66 19.82
CA ARG A 196 -3.98 13.64 20.41
C ARG A 196 -4.59 13.09 21.70
N GLN A 197 -4.47 13.82 22.81
CA GLN A 197 -4.96 13.38 24.12
C GLN A 197 -6.45 13.02 24.13
N ALA A 198 -7.28 13.80 23.44
CA ALA A 198 -8.73 13.59 23.35
C ALA A 198 -9.13 12.44 22.42
N SER A 199 -8.23 11.99 21.54
CA SER A 199 -8.46 10.79 20.73
C SER A 199 -8.26 9.56 21.61
N LEU A 200 -9.13 8.57 21.46
CA LEU A 200 -8.96 7.24 22.06
C LEU A 200 -8.64 6.18 21.00
N ASP A 201 -8.81 6.55 19.73
CA ASP A 201 -8.67 5.71 18.56
C ASP A 201 -7.24 5.70 17.98
N GLY A 202 -6.99 4.73 17.10
CA GLY A 202 -5.74 4.58 16.37
C GLY A 202 -5.84 3.60 15.22
N CYS A 203 -4.69 3.11 14.78
CA CYS A 203 -4.56 2.09 13.75
C CYS A 203 -4.05 0.79 14.37
N GLY A 204 -4.68 -0.34 14.02
CA GLY A 204 -4.26 -1.67 14.45
C GLY A 204 -4.07 -2.60 13.26
N VAL A 205 -3.01 -3.40 13.31
CA VAL A 205 -2.74 -4.46 12.31
C VAL A 205 -2.74 -5.81 13.02
N PHE A 206 -3.55 -6.73 12.51
CA PHE A 206 -3.65 -8.10 12.97
C PHE A 206 -3.16 -9.04 11.87
N TRP A 207 -2.50 -10.14 12.22
CA TRP A 207 -2.02 -11.14 11.25
C TRP A 207 -2.23 -12.56 11.76
N ARG A 208 -2.49 -13.47 10.83
CA ARG A 208 -2.80 -14.87 11.13
C ARG A 208 -1.56 -15.59 11.66
N ARG A 209 -1.62 -16.03 12.92
CA ARG A 209 -0.50 -16.65 13.63
C ARG A 209 0.00 -17.92 12.93
N SER A 210 -0.89 -18.66 12.28
CA SER A 210 -0.53 -19.89 11.55
C SER A 210 0.26 -19.62 10.27
N LYS A 211 0.30 -18.38 9.78
CA LYS A 211 0.83 -18.03 8.45
C LYS A 211 2.03 -17.10 8.50
N PHE A 212 2.06 -16.20 9.47
CA PHE A 212 3.08 -15.16 9.57
C PHE A 212 3.74 -15.13 10.95
N ASP A 213 5.04 -14.86 10.94
CA ASP A 213 5.78 -14.34 12.09
C ASP A 213 5.92 -12.84 11.96
N LEU A 214 5.86 -12.13 13.09
CA LEU A 214 6.21 -10.71 13.15
C LEU A 214 7.73 -10.58 13.18
N ASP A 215 8.30 -9.88 12.20
CA ASP A 215 9.72 -9.55 12.19
C ASP A 215 9.95 -8.23 12.96
N SER A 216 9.31 -7.14 12.51
CA SER A 216 9.37 -5.86 13.18
C SER A 216 8.17 -4.98 12.83
N TRP A 217 7.94 -3.94 13.62
CA TRP A 217 6.95 -2.91 13.33
C TRP A 217 7.43 -1.55 13.84
N VAL A 218 6.93 -0.50 13.22
CA VAL A 218 7.20 0.90 13.59
C VAL A 218 5.90 1.69 13.48
N ALA A 219 5.61 2.53 14.46
CA ALA A 219 4.54 3.50 14.38
C ALA A 219 5.08 4.92 14.45
N LEU A 220 4.54 5.78 13.58
CA LEU A 220 4.98 7.16 13.41
C LEU A 220 3.77 8.09 13.41
N ASP A 221 3.96 9.25 14.03
CA ASP A 221 2.96 10.31 14.08
C ASP A 221 3.27 11.34 13.00
N PHE A 222 2.27 11.69 12.18
CA PHE A 222 2.44 12.71 11.16
C PHE A 222 2.67 14.08 11.75
N GLU A 223 3.61 14.81 11.17
CA GLU A 223 3.95 16.18 11.52
C GLU A 223 3.25 17.14 10.57
N ASP A 224 2.04 17.58 10.96
CA ASP A 224 1.13 18.29 10.07
C ASP A 224 1.46 19.79 9.98
N CYS A 225 1.77 20.44 11.12
CA CYS A 225 2.14 21.86 11.19
C CYS A 225 2.83 22.21 12.52
N TYR A 226 3.21 23.48 12.70
CA TYR A 226 3.65 24.02 14.00
C TYR A 226 2.50 24.76 14.70
N ASP A 227 2.35 24.55 16.00
CA ASP A 227 1.44 25.33 16.84
C ASP A 227 1.97 26.77 17.08
N ARG A 228 1.16 27.61 17.74
CA ARG A 228 1.54 29.01 18.06
C ARG A 228 2.81 29.14 18.92
N GLN A 229 3.26 28.05 19.53
CA GLN A 229 4.43 27.97 20.40
C GLN A 229 5.63 27.32 19.67
N GLY A 230 5.50 27.06 18.37
CA GLY A 230 6.54 26.45 17.54
C GLY A 230 6.71 24.94 17.74
N ARG A 231 5.77 24.26 18.39
CA ARG A 231 5.82 22.80 18.59
C ARG A 231 5.07 22.09 17.47
N THR A 232 5.58 20.94 17.06
CA THR A 232 4.91 20.11 16.06
C THR A 232 3.54 19.65 16.54
N GLN A 233 2.51 19.95 15.76
CA GLN A 233 1.17 19.39 15.93
C GLN A 233 1.10 18.05 15.22
N ARG A 234 0.73 17.02 16.00
CA ARG A 234 0.57 15.65 15.55
C ARG A 234 -0.86 15.20 15.82
N ASP A 235 -1.48 14.53 14.86
CA ASP A 235 -2.88 14.05 14.99
C ASP A 235 -3.09 12.67 14.39
N ARG A 236 -2.62 12.46 13.16
CA ARG A 236 -2.75 11.20 12.43
C ARG A 236 -1.49 10.35 12.56
N VAL A 237 -1.64 9.05 12.31
CA VAL A 237 -0.58 8.07 12.51
C VAL A 237 -0.44 7.13 11.33
N CYS A 238 0.74 6.56 11.18
CA CYS A 238 1.05 5.49 10.24
C CYS A 238 1.69 4.33 11.00
N LEU A 239 1.27 3.11 10.69
CA LEU A 239 1.77 1.88 11.29
C LEU A 239 2.35 0.98 10.20
N PHE A 240 3.65 0.74 10.25
CA PHE A 240 4.38 -0.18 9.38
C PHE A 240 4.60 -1.51 10.11
N VAL A 241 4.26 -2.62 9.47
CA VAL A 241 4.44 -3.97 10.00
C VAL A 241 5.15 -4.82 8.96
N LEU A 242 6.29 -5.39 9.33
CA LEU A 242 7.01 -6.37 8.53
C LEU A 242 6.68 -7.78 9.05
N LEU A 243 6.00 -8.54 8.20
CA LEU A 243 5.66 -9.93 8.44
C LEU A 243 6.57 -10.84 7.62
N ARG A 244 6.85 -12.04 8.14
CA ARG A 244 7.51 -13.11 7.39
C ARG A 244 6.61 -14.32 7.27
N TRP A 245 6.51 -14.84 6.05
CA TRP A 245 5.81 -16.08 5.77
C TRP A 245 6.45 -17.24 6.52
N LYS A 246 5.68 -18.01 7.28
CA LYS A 246 6.18 -19.19 7.99
C LYS A 246 6.67 -20.30 7.05
N SER A 247 6.06 -20.40 5.87
CA SER A 247 6.38 -21.43 4.88
C SER A 247 7.71 -21.21 4.15
N CYS A 248 8.12 -19.96 3.93
CA CYS A 248 9.26 -19.63 3.07
C CYS A 248 10.20 -18.54 3.61
N GLY A 249 9.84 -17.84 4.69
CA GLY A 249 10.62 -16.74 5.26
C GLY A 249 10.56 -15.43 4.48
N ASN A 250 9.84 -15.39 3.35
CA ASN A 250 9.72 -14.19 2.52
C ASN A 250 9.04 -13.04 3.30
N PRO A 251 9.47 -11.79 3.09
CA PRO A 251 8.87 -10.63 3.73
C PRO A 251 7.54 -10.22 3.10
N LEU A 252 6.68 -9.56 3.89
CA LEU A 252 5.50 -8.81 3.46
C LEU A 252 5.41 -7.54 4.33
N VAL A 253 5.40 -6.38 3.69
CA VAL A 253 5.24 -5.09 4.37
C VAL A 253 3.78 -4.67 4.31
N VAL A 254 3.20 -4.42 5.48
CA VAL A 254 1.82 -3.96 5.64
C VAL A 254 1.85 -2.57 6.25
N VAL A 255 1.13 -1.64 5.64
CA VAL A 255 1.00 -0.26 6.12
C VAL A 255 -0.46 -0.01 6.47
N SER A 256 -0.73 0.49 7.68
CA SER A 256 -2.06 0.90 8.13
C SER A 256 -2.06 2.39 8.47
N THR A 257 -3.02 3.15 7.94
CA THR A 257 -3.12 4.60 8.17
C THR A 257 -4.54 5.14 8.07
N HIS A 258 -4.78 6.28 8.72
CA HIS A 258 -6.02 7.06 8.60
C HIS A 258 -5.67 8.54 8.46
N LEU A 259 -5.82 9.08 7.25
CA LEU A 259 -5.39 10.44 6.89
C LEU A 259 -6.37 11.53 7.36
N ALA A 260 -5.98 12.79 7.16
CA ALA A 260 -6.80 13.96 7.45
C ALA A 260 -8.19 13.90 6.79
N ARG A 261 -9.22 14.21 7.60
CA ARG A 261 -10.66 14.05 7.29
C ARG A 261 -11.15 15.03 6.23
N ASN A 262 -12.45 14.96 5.91
CA ASN A 262 -13.15 15.85 4.97
C ASN A 262 -12.53 15.76 3.56
N PRO A 263 -12.79 14.67 2.82
CA PRO A 263 -12.31 14.50 1.45
C PRO A 263 -12.68 15.66 0.52
N GLU A 264 -13.80 16.34 0.79
CA GLU A 264 -14.31 17.48 0.04
C GLU A 264 -13.57 18.81 0.30
N ASP A 265 -12.80 18.91 1.39
CA ASP A 265 -12.11 20.13 1.76
C ASP A 265 -10.70 20.16 1.18
N ARG A 266 -10.47 21.13 0.28
CA ARG A 266 -9.17 21.36 -0.37
C ARG A 266 -8.06 21.69 0.64
N ALA A 267 -8.36 22.40 1.72
CA ALA A 267 -7.36 22.69 2.76
C ALA A 267 -6.93 21.40 3.48
N GLN A 268 -7.82 20.41 3.58
CA GLN A 268 -7.46 19.09 4.10
C GLN A 268 -6.68 18.26 3.08
N THR A 269 -6.86 18.48 1.77
CA THR A 269 -6.02 17.83 0.74
C THR A 269 -4.56 18.20 0.92
N VAL A 270 -4.24 19.46 1.25
CA VAL A 270 -2.87 19.91 1.56
C VAL A 270 -2.26 19.08 2.69
N ILE A 271 -3.02 18.87 3.78
CA ILE A 271 -2.57 18.05 4.93
C ILE A 271 -2.39 16.58 4.50
N ARG A 272 -3.36 16.00 3.76
CA ARG A 272 -3.25 14.61 3.26
C ARG A 272 -2.01 14.41 2.37
N VAL A 273 -1.70 15.37 1.50
CA VAL A 273 -0.49 15.32 0.66
C VAL A 273 0.76 15.33 1.53
N ARG A 274 0.83 16.21 2.54
CA ARG A 274 1.96 16.27 3.47
C ARG A 274 2.13 14.95 4.23
N GLN A 275 1.03 14.32 4.64
CA GLN A 275 1.04 13.00 5.28
C GLN A 275 1.51 11.90 4.33
N VAL A 276 1.00 11.84 3.10
CA VAL A 276 1.46 10.86 2.09
C VAL A 276 2.94 11.07 1.75
N THR A 277 3.40 12.31 1.70
CA THR A 277 4.81 12.64 1.42
C THR A 277 5.73 12.09 2.53
N GLN A 278 5.36 12.27 3.80
CA GLN A 278 6.06 11.67 4.95
C GLN A 278 5.98 10.14 4.95
N LEU A 279 4.80 9.57 4.67
CA LEU A 279 4.60 8.12 4.60
C LEU A 279 5.57 7.47 3.61
N MET A 280 5.74 8.06 2.42
CA MET A 280 6.63 7.52 1.39
C MET A 280 8.11 7.61 1.78
N GLN A 281 8.52 8.67 2.47
CA GLN A 281 9.84 8.75 3.07
C GLN A 281 10.06 7.62 4.07
N TRP A 282 9.15 7.47 5.04
CA TRP A 282 9.25 6.45 6.07
C TRP A 282 9.17 5.04 5.52
N LEU A 283 8.38 4.80 4.46
CA LEU A 283 8.36 3.51 3.77
C LEU A 283 9.72 3.19 3.18
N THR A 284 10.37 4.18 2.55
CA THR A 284 11.71 4.02 1.96
C THR A 284 12.76 3.72 3.03
N GLU A 285 12.74 4.46 4.13
CA GLU A 285 13.63 4.25 5.28
C GLU A 285 13.38 2.89 5.93
N PHE A 286 12.12 2.56 6.20
CA PHE A 286 11.72 1.31 6.87
C PHE A 286 12.17 0.08 6.09
N THR A 287 11.92 0.03 4.78
CA THR A 287 12.32 -1.11 3.94
C THR A 287 13.82 -1.15 3.66
N GLY A 288 14.47 0.01 3.52
CA GLY A 288 15.91 0.11 3.32
C GLY A 288 16.72 -0.35 4.54
N GLU A 289 16.36 0.12 5.74
CA GLU A 289 17.02 -0.28 7.00
C GLU A 289 16.92 -1.78 7.29
N ARG A 290 15.89 -2.44 6.75
CA ARG A 290 15.58 -3.86 6.97
C ARG A 290 16.01 -4.75 5.82
N ASP A 291 16.64 -4.19 4.78
CA ASP A 291 17.07 -4.91 3.58
C ASP A 291 15.92 -5.68 2.90
N VAL A 292 14.75 -5.02 2.79
CA VAL A 292 13.51 -5.57 2.21
C VAL A 292 12.86 -4.60 1.22
N ALA A 293 13.66 -3.81 0.51
CA ALA A 293 13.17 -2.84 -0.49
C ALA A 293 12.34 -3.50 -1.62
N ASP A 294 12.63 -4.77 -1.94
CA ASP A 294 11.92 -5.54 -2.96
C ASP A 294 10.72 -6.33 -2.41
N ALA A 295 10.41 -6.19 -1.13
CA ALA A 295 9.30 -6.91 -0.52
C ALA A 295 7.95 -6.46 -1.12
N PRO A 296 6.98 -7.38 -1.23
CA PRO A 296 5.59 -6.99 -1.44
C PRO A 296 5.13 -5.99 -0.38
N VAL A 297 4.54 -4.88 -0.83
CA VAL A 297 3.98 -3.84 0.05
C VAL A 297 2.47 -3.74 -0.20
N ILE A 298 1.71 -3.70 0.89
CA ILE A 298 0.27 -3.44 0.89
C ILE A 298 -0.03 -2.28 1.86
N LEU A 299 -0.69 -1.23 1.37
CA LEU A 299 -1.18 -0.12 2.17
C LEU A 299 -2.70 -0.22 2.31
N LEU A 300 -3.15 -0.22 3.55
CA LEU A 300 -4.55 -0.33 3.97
C LEU A 300 -4.89 0.93 4.76
N GLY A 301 -6.03 1.56 4.47
CA GLY A 301 -6.40 2.74 5.25
C GLY A 301 -7.64 3.47 4.79
N ASP A 302 -8.13 4.36 5.64
CA ASP A 302 -9.05 5.43 5.25
C ASP A 302 -8.23 6.65 4.87
N LEU A 303 -8.10 6.90 3.57
CA LEU A 303 -7.29 8.00 3.07
C LEU A 303 -8.05 9.32 3.00
N ASN A 304 -9.36 9.31 3.31
CA ASN A 304 -10.24 10.47 3.18
C ASN A 304 -10.01 11.20 1.85
N SER A 305 -9.87 10.44 0.76
CA SER A 305 -9.67 10.95 -0.60
C SER A 305 -10.41 10.06 -1.58
N GLN A 306 -11.18 10.67 -2.48
CA GLN A 306 -11.93 9.94 -3.52
C GLN A 306 -11.02 9.45 -4.65
N HIS A 307 -9.90 10.16 -4.85
CA HIS A 307 -8.93 9.93 -5.92
C HIS A 307 -7.52 9.91 -5.33
N PHE A 308 -7.04 8.73 -4.91
CA PHE A 308 -5.68 8.66 -4.38
C PHE A 308 -4.61 9.08 -5.39
N GLY A 309 -4.85 8.85 -6.69
CA GLY A 309 -3.96 9.32 -7.75
C GLY A 309 -3.65 10.81 -7.66
N GLU A 310 -4.58 11.63 -7.16
CA GLU A 310 -4.40 13.06 -6.91
C GLU A 310 -3.32 13.29 -5.83
N ILE A 311 -3.55 12.81 -4.60
CA ILE A 311 -2.62 13.06 -3.49
C ILE A 311 -1.25 12.39 -3.70
N ARG A 312 -1.23 11.22 -4.36
CA ARG A 312 0.01 10.55 -4.78
C ARG A 312 0.75 11.32 -5.86
N GLY A 313 0.06 11.85 -6.87
CA GLY A 313 0.66 12.65 -7.95
C GLY A 313 1.34 13.91 -7.42
N ILE A 314 0.71 14.56 -6.46
CA ILE A 314 1.26 15.73 -5.78
C ILE A 314 2.49 15.35 -4.95
N ALA A 315 2.39 14.33 -4.08
CA ALA A 315 3.52 13.85 -3.27
C ALA A 315 4.69 13.36 -4.13
N ARG A 316 4.39 12.69 -5.25
CA ARG A 316 5.37 12.26 -6.26
C ARG A 316 6.14 13.44 -6.81
N SER A 317 5.44 14.52 -7.19
CA SER A 317 6.07 15.72 -7.72
C SER A 317 7.14 16.28 -6.77
N VAL A 318 6.82 16.36 -5.47
CA VAL A 318 7.76 16.80 -4.43
C VAL A 318 9.06 15.97 -4.46
N TRP A 319 8.95 14.65 -4.36
CA TRP A 319 10.13 13.79 -4.29
C TRP A 319 10.93 13.72 -5.59
N GLN A 320 10.25 13.69 -6.74
CA GLN A 320 10.92 13.67 -8.03
C GLN A 320 11.73 14.97 -8.24
N ILE A 321 11.17 16.13 -7.89
CA ILE A 321 11.88 17.41 -7.99
C ILE A 321 13.04 17.48 -7.00
N LYS A 322 12.90 16.92 -5.79
CA LYS A 322 14.00 16.78 -4.83
C LYS A 322 15.14 15.93 -5.40
N GLY A 323 14.79 14.83 -6.08
CA GLY A 323 15.74 13.91 -6.71
C GLY A 323 16.32 12.87 -5.77
N ASP A 324 15.72 12.68 -4.60
CA ASP A 324 16.10 11.64 -3.65
C ASP A 324 15.50 10.30 -4.10
N PRO A 325 16.24 9.18 -3.95
CA PRO A 325 15.70 7.85 -4.25
C PRO A 325 14.56 7.54 -3.29
N MET A 326 13.41 7.13 -3.83
CA MET A 326 12.21 6.78 -3.06
C MET A 326 11.80 5.34 -3.33
N HIS A 327 10.98 4.76 -2.46
CA HIS A 327 10.44 3.43 -2.64
C HIS A 327 9.50 3.33 -3.87
N PRO A 328 9.53 2.22 -4.63
CA PRO A 328 8.73 2.10 -5.86
C PRO A 328 7.22 2.24 -5.74
N PHE A 329 6.71 2.02 -4.53
CA PHE A 329 5.30 2.19 -4.20
C PHE A 329 4.76 3.57 -4.59
N LEU A 330 5.57 4.63 -4.50
CA LEU A 330 5.16 5.98 -4.88
C LEU A 330 4.76 6.10 -6.36
N TRP A 331 5.26 5.22 -7.23
CA TRP A 331 5.05 5.31 -8.69
C TRP A 331 4.25 4.15 -9.26
N THR A 332 4.40 2.96 -8.68
CA THR A 332 3.85 1.69 -9.20
C THR A 332 2.67 1.18 -8.39
N ALA A 333 2.37 1.75 -7.22
CA ALA A 333 1.24 1.25 -6.43
C ALA A 333 -0.07 1.36 -7.23
N SER A 334 -0.78 0.25 -7.27
CA SER A 334 -2.13 0.16 -7.82
C SER A 334 -3.13 0.13 -6.68
N GLU A 335 -4.32 0.63 -6.94
CA GLU A 335 -5.45 0.55 -5.99
C GLU A 335 -6.47 -0.48 -6.49
N VAL A 336 -7.13 -1.15 -5.54
CA VAL A 336 -8.24 -2.04 -5.85
C VAL A 336 -9.49 -1.21 -6.11
N PRO A 337 -10.13 -1.34 -7.29
CA PRO A 337 -11.33 -0.57 -7.59
C PRO A 337 -12.53 -1.11 -6.81
N THR A 338 -12.99 -0.35 -5.83
CA THR A 338 -14.21 -0.61 -5.07
C THR A 338 -15.31 0.41 -5.38
N GLY A 339 -16.54 0.12 -4.96
CA GLY A 339 -17.63 1.11 -4.94
C GLY A 339 -17.51 2.08 -3.76
N ALA A 340 -18.61 2.73 -3.39
CA ALA A 340 -18.65 3.52 -2.16
C ALA A 340 -18.38 2.62 -0.95
N THR A 341 -17.51 3.09 -0.05
CA THR A 341 -17.14 2.37 1.18
C THR A 341 -17.76 3.03 2.39
N SER A 342 -17.85 4.36 2.42
CA SER A 342 -18.66 5.12 3.38
C SER A 342 -20.05 5.37 2.81
N ILE A 343 -21.12 4.88 3.48
CA ILE A 343 -22.49 4.93 2.97
C ILE A 343 -23.45 5.42 4.06
N THR A 344 -23.50 6.73 4.24
CA THR A 344 -24.39 7.42 5.19
C THR A 344 -25.42 8.28 4.45
N LYS A 345 -26.41 8.83 5.17
CA LYS A 345 -27.33 9.85 4.59
C LYS A 345 -26.60 11.11 4.13
N ALA A 346 -25.48 11.47 4.76
CA ALA A 346 -24.75 12.69 4.46
C ALA A 346 -23.64 12.50 3.43
N ARG A 347 -23.15 11.28 3.24
CA ARG A 347 -21.98 10.98 2.42
C ARG A 347 -22.07 9.57 1.85
N GLN A 348 -21.88 9.46 0.53
CA GLN A 348 -21.68 8.20 -0.17
C GLN A 348 -20.41 8.33 -1.02
N CYS A 349 -19.29 7.78 -0.57
CA CYS A 349 -18.02 7.89 -1.28
C CYS A 349 -17.07 6.72 -1.02
N ARG A 350 -16.12 6.54 -1.93
CA ARG A 350 -15.00 5.61 -1.79
C ARG A 350 -13.84 6.33 -1.14
N ILE A 351 -13.52 5.98 0.10
CA ILE A 351 -12.41 6.60 0.86
C ILE A 351 -11.53 5.58 1.58
N ASP A 352 -12.00 4.34 1.72
CA ASP A 352 -11.20 3.22 2.19
C ASP A 352 -10.49 2.56 1.02
N ILE A 353 -9.17 2.39 1.15
CA ILE A 353 -8.33 1.94 0.06
C ILE A 353 -7.48 0.72 0.47
N VAL A 354 -7.38 -0.22 -0.47
CA VAL A 354 -6.37 -1.26 -0.49
C VAL A 354 -5.45 -0.99 -1.68
N GLN A 355 -4.23 -0.56 -1.37
CA GLN A 355 -3.16 -0.34 -2.33
C GLN A 355 -2.09 -1.40 -2.21
N TYR A 356 -1.48 -1.72 -3.33
CA TYR A 356 -0.48 -2.77 -3.39
C TYR A 356 0.56 -2.48 -4.46
N LEU A 357 1.76 -3.00 -4.23
CA LEU A 357 2.84 -2.96 -5.20
C LEU A 357 2.56 -3.95 -6.34
N CYS A 358 2.04 -3.46 -7.47
CA CYS A 358 1.55 -4.34 -8.54
C CYS A 358 2.67 -5.09 -9.27
N SER A 359 3.92 -4.67 -9.16
CA SER A 359 5.08 -5.44 -9.63
C SER A 359 5.35 -6.70 -8.77
N GLN A 360 4.84 -6.74 -7.54
CA GLN A 360 5.06 -7.85 -6.60
C GLN A 360 3.80 -8.71 -6.38
N LEU A 361 2.62 -8.12 -6.55
CA LEU A 361 1.34 -8.75 -6.19
C LEU A 361 0.36 -8.71 -7.36
N GLU A 362 -0.41 -9.79 -7.48
CA GLU A 362 -1.54 -9.93 -8.40
C GLU A 362 -2.83 -10.10 -7.59
N VAL A 363 -3.87 -9.38 -7.97
CA VAL A 363 -5.20 -9.51 -7.34
C VAL A 363 -5.88 -10.76 -7.89
N LEU A 364 -6.31 -11.65 -6.98
CA LEU A 364 -7.08 -12.84 -7.28
C LEU A 364 -8.58 -12.64 -7.07
N ASP A 365 -8.96 -11.90 -6.02
CA ASP A 365 -10.36 -11.70 -5.65
C ASP A 365 -10.54 -10.43 -4.83
N VAL A 366 -11.74 -9.83 -4.90
CA VAL A 366 -12.13 -8.61 -4.19
C VAL A 366 -13.53 -8.82 -3.61
N ILE A 367 -13.63 -8.80 -2.30
CA ILE A 367 -14.86 -8.98 -1.54
C ILE A 367 -15.22 -7.64 -0.88
N LEU A 368 -16.36 -7.09 -1.27
CA LEU A 368 -16.99 -5.92 -0.68
C LEU A 368 -18.45 -6.29 -0.37
N PRO A 369 -18.90 -6.21 0.89
CA PRO A 369 -20.31 -6.44 1.21
C PRO A 369 -21.22 -5.47 0.45
N ARG A 370 -22.43 -5.92 0.13
CA ARG A 370 -23.41 -5.10 -0.60
C ARG A 370 -24.37 -4.44 0.39
N VAL A 371 -24.63 -3.16 0.19
CA VAL A 371 -25.72 -2.43 0.84
C VAL A 371 -26.85 -2.27 -0.17
N PRO A 372 -28.10 -2.66 0.16
CA PRO A 372 -29.24 -2.46 -0.73
C PRO A 372 -29.41 -0.98 -1.12
N SER A 373 -29.94 -0.74 -2.33
CA SER A 373 -30.12 0.63 -2.84
C SER A 373 -31.07 1.41 -1.92
N GLY A 374 -30.64 2.61 -1.52
CA GLY A 374 -31.40 3.50 -0.63
C GLY A 374 -31.17 3.24 0.87
N GLU A 375 -30.47 2.18 1.25
CA GLU A 375 -30.09 1.94 2.64
C GLU A 375 -28.81 2.70 3.03
N VAL A 376 -28.64 2.89 4.34
CA VAL A 376 -27.49 3.56 4.96
C VAL A 376 -26.94 2.71 6.11
N ILE A 377 -25.67 2.93 6.44
CA ILE A 377 -24.94 2.24 7.49
C ILE A 377 -24.32 3.27 8.47
N PRO A 378 -24.29 3.02 9.79
CA PRO A 378 -24.56 1.75 10.46
C PRO A 378 -26.05 1.38 10.52
N ASN A 379 -26.35 0.08 10.46
CA ASN A 379 -27.69 -0.48 10.58
C ASN A 379 -27.65 -1.84 11.30
N GLU A 380 -28.71 -2.66 11.18
CA GLU A 380 -28.78 -3.97 11.83
C GLU A 380 -27.72 -4.99 11.34
N HIS A 381 -27.30 -4.87 10.08
CA HIS A 381 -26.37 -5.81 9.44
C HIS A 381 -24.94 -5.24 9.34
N HIS A 382 -24.81 -3.92 9.27
CA HIS A 382 -23.53 -3.23 9.10
C HIS A 382 -23.21 -2.38 10.33
N PRO A 383 -22.23 -2.76 11.16
CA PRO A 383 -21.97 -2.13 12.46
C PRO A 383 -21.00 -0.94 12.39
N SER A 384 -20.70 -0.42 11.20
CA SER A 384 -19.86 0.75 10.97
C SER A 384 -20.50 1.60 9.87
N ASP A 385 -20.13 2.88 9.79
CA ASP A 385 -20.49 3.76 8.67
C ASP A 385 -19.63 3.51 7.42
N HIS A 386 -18.67 2.59 7.52
CA HIS A 386 -17.84 2.10 6.44
C HIS A 386 -18.07 0.60 6.17
N LEU A 387 -17.80 0.16 4.95
CA LEU A 387 -17.79 -1.23 4.53
C LEU A 387 -16.37 -1.83 4.61
N PRO A 388 -16.23 -3.07 5.09
CA PRO A 388 -14.95 -3.77 5.04
C PRO A 388 -14.56 -4.11 3.59
N VAL A 389 -13.30 -3.88 3.24
CA VAL A 389 -12.74 -4.23 1.93
C VAL A 389 -11.76 -5.40 2.11
N CYS A 390 -12.12 -6.58 1.62
CA CYS A 390 -11.26 -7.76 1.67
C CYS A 390 -10.72 -8.09 0.28
N VAL A 391 -9.41 -8.32 0.16
CA VAL A 391 -8.73 -8.56 -1.12
C VAL A 391 -7.80 -9.74 -1.00
N LYS A 392 -7.84 -10.66 -1.96
CA LYS A 392 -6.93 -11.79 -2.05
C LYS A 392 -5.85 -11.52 -3.08
N PHE A 393 -4.60 -11.68 -2.67
CA PHE A 393 -3.43 -11.50 -3.51
C PHE A 393 -2.66 -12.81 -3.72
N ARG A 394 -1.93 -12.87 -4.82
CA ARG A 394 -0.84 -13.81 -5.08
C ARG A 394 0.47 -13.05 -5.23
N CYS A 395 1.51 -13.49 -4.53
CA CYS A 395 2.87 -13.01 -4.78
C CYS A 395 3.34 -13.53 -6.14
N LYS A 396 3.89 -12.62 -6.94
CA LYS A 396 4.52 -12.95 -8.21
C LYS A 396 5.86 -13.62 -7.95
N ASP A 397 6.11 -14.72 -8.65
CA ASP A 397 7.44 -15.32 -8.69
C ASP A 397 8.40 -14.45 -9.54
N THR A 398 9.69 -14.74 -9.44
CA THR A 398 10.74 -14.00 -10.14
C THR A 398 10.54 -14.00 -11.65
N TYR A 399 10.11 -15.12 -12.22
CA TYR A 399 9.92 -15.25 -13.66
C TYR A 399 8.77 -14.37 -14.17
N GLN A 400 7.66 -14.32 -13.44
CA GLN A 400 6.53 -13.43 -13.75
C GLN A 400 6.93 -11.95 -13.67
N LYS A 401 7.79 -11.57 -12.71
CA LYS A 401 8.33 -10.20 -12.62
C LYS A 401 9.19 -9.87 -13.84
N HIS A 402 10.12 -10.75 -14.21
CA HIS A 402 10.99 -10.57 -15.37
C HIS A 402 10.18 -10.42 -16.66
N LYS A 403 9.15 -11.26 -16.81
CA LYS A 403 8.21 -11.22 -17.94
C LYS A 403 7.49 -9.87 -18.05
N GLU A 404 7.15 -9.25 -16.93
CA GLU A 404 6.49 -7.94 -16.91
C GLU A 404 7.45 -6.79 -17.27
N CYS A 405 8.69 -6.83 -16.79
CA CYS A 405 9.74 -5.89 -17.22
C CYS A 405 9.98 -5.98 -18.74
N ALA A 406 10.13 -7.21 -19.27
CA ALA A 406 10.31 -7.47 -20.69
C ALA A 406 9.12 -6.97 -21.53
N ARG A 407 7.89 -7.19 -21.06
CA ARG A 407 6.69 -6.65 -21.70
C ARG A 407 6.70 -5.12 -21.70
N ALA A 408 7.00 -4.49 -20.57
CA ALA A 408 7.01 -3.03 -20.45
C ALA A 408 8.06 -2.38 -21.35
N TRP A 409 9.24 -3.00 -21.51
CA TRP A 409 10.24 -2.53 -22.46
C TRP A 409 9.73 -2.62 -23.90
N LEU A 410 9.19 -3.77 -24.30
CA LEU A 410 8.70 -3.99 -25.66
C LEU A 410 7.52 -3.08 -26.00
N GLU A 411 6.60 -2.88 -25.04
CA GLU A 411 5.51 -1.91 -25.16
C GLU A 411 6.04 -0.50 -25.33
N CYS A 412 7.08 -0.10 -24.58
CA CYS A 412 7.70 1.22 -24.70
C CYS A 412 8.30 1.42 -26.09
N VAL A 413 9.16 0.47 -26.51
CA VAL A 413 9.94 0.59 -27.73
C VAL A 413 9.04 0.40 -28.95
N ALA A 414 8.37 -0.74 -29.08
CA ALA A 414 7.61 -1.12 -30.28
C ALA A 414 6.11 -0.82 -30.22
N GLY A 415 5.54 -0.61 -29.03
CA GLY A 415 4.11 -0.34 -28.85
C GLY A 415 3.73 1.15 -28.90
N GLN A 416 2.43 1.41 -28.71
CA GLN A 416 1.85 2.76 -28.58
C GLN A 416 1.23 3.02 -27.20
N GLN A 417 1.28 2.05 -26.29
CA GLN A 417 0.65 2.15 -24.97
C GLN A 417 1.45 3.04 -24.02
N LYS A 418 0.75 3.57 -23.00
CA LYS A 418 1.39 4.24 -21.86
C LYS A 418 2.02 3.19 -20.96
N VAL A 419 3.32 3.32 -20.71
CA VAL A 419 4.11 2.37 -19.93
C VAL A 419 4.52 2.97 -18.58
N HIS A 420 4.71 2.11 -17.60
CA HIS A 420 5.43 2.52 -16.40
C HIS A 420 6.93 2.61 -16.74
N PRO A 421 7.61 3.71 -16.40
CA PRO A 421 9.05 3.82 -16.58
C PRO A 421 9.80 2.72 -15.81
N LEU A 422 10.76 2.06 -16.44
CA LEU A 422 11.59 1.03 -15.84
C LEU A 422 12.82 1.68 -15.20
N THR A 423 13.22 1.17 -14.04
CA THR A 423 14.50 1.44 -13.40
C THR A 423 15.66 0.80 -14.18
N GLU A 424 16.90 1.17 -13.85
CA GLU A 424 18.10 0.55 -14.47
C GLU A 424 18.16 -0.96 -14.19
N GLU A 425 17.80 -1.39 -12.99
CA GLU A 425 17.75 -2.80 -12.60
C GLU A 425 16.66 -3.56 -13.36
N GLU A 426 15.48 -2.97 -13.52
CA GLU A 426 14.40 -3.57 -14.30
C GLU A 426 14.72 -3.63 -15.81
N LEU A 427 15.49 -2.67 -16.35
CA LEU A 427 15.99 -2.73 -17.72
C LEU A 427 17.00 -3.86 -17.91
N GLN A 428 17.88 -4.08 -16.92
CA GLN A 428 18.81 -5.20 -16.93
C GLN A 428 18.06 -6.54 -16.88
N ILE A 429 17.09 -6.68 -15.97
CA ILE A 429 16.20 -7.85 -15.87
C ILE A 429 15.46 -8.08 -17.19
N SER A 430 14.94 -7.01 -17.79
CA SER A 430 14.27 -7.06 -19.08
C SER A 430 15.22 -7.55 -20.18
N PHE A 431 16.45 -7.04 -20.24
CA PHE A 431 17.44 -7.45 -21.23
C PHE A 431 17.78 -8.94 -21.09
N GLU A 432 18.04 -9.41 -19.87
CA GLU A 432 18.34 -10.81 -19.58
C GLU A 432 17.19 -11.76 -19.93
N PHE A 433 15.94 -11.28 -19.89
CA PHE A 433 14.79 -12.05 -20.36
C PHE A 433 14.82 -12.26 -21.88
N PHE A 434 15.26 -11.26 -22.65
CA PHE A 434 15.43 -11.37 -24.10
C PHE A 434 16.71 -12.12 -24.46
N ASP A 435 17.83 -11.93 -23.75
CA ASP A 435 19.13 -12.58 -23.98
C ASP A 435 19.14 -14.04 -23.48
N ARG A 436 18.30 -14.89 -24.09
CA ARG A 436 18.03 -16.26 -23.62
C ARG A 436 19.27 -17.15 -23.65
N ASP A 437 20.14 -16.94 -24.62
CA ASP A 437 21.39 -17.68 -24.80
C ASP A 437 22.57 -17.08 -24.02
N ARG A 438 22.37 -15.94 -23.35
CA ARG A 438 23.39 -15.17 -22.62
C ARG A 438 24.56 -14.73 -23.49
N SER A 439 24.33 -14.53 -24.78
CA SER A 439 25.33 -14.01 -25.71
C SER A 439 25.64 -12.53 -25.48
N SER A 440 24.90 -11.85 -24.61
CA SER A 440 24.95 -10.39 -24.40
C SER A 440 24.51 -9.59 -25.63
N SER A 441 23.77 -10.23 -26.55
CA SER A 441 23.27 -9.63 -27.78
C SER A 441 21.95 -10.29 -28.18
N ILE A 442 20.86 -9.51 -28.20
CA ILE A 442 19.55 -10.06 -28.59
C ILE A 442 19.51 -10.19 -30.11
N GLN A 443 19.37 -11.41 -30.60
CA GLN A 443 19.25 -11.73 -32.02
C GLN A 443 17.79 -11.91 -32.43
N ARG A 444 17.59 -12.24 -33.70
CA ARG A 444 16.25 -12.49 -34.26
C ARG A 444 15.50 -13.60 -33.53
N GLN A 445 16.17 -14.72 -33.28
CA GLN A 445 15.55 -15.87 -32.62
C GLN A 445 15.12 -15.52 -31.19
N ASP A 446 15.99 -14.84 -30.45
CA ASP A 446 15.70 -14.36 -29.10
C ASP A 446 14.46 -13.48 -29.03
N LEU A 447 14.36 -12.50 -29.94
CA LEU A 447 13.23 -11.60 -30.02
C LEU A 447 11.93 -12.33 -30.39
N GLU A 448 11.98 -13.25 -31.37
CA GLU A 448 10.83 -14.04 -31.81
C GLU A 448 10.30 -14.92 -30.66
N GLU A 449 11.19 -15.64 -29.98
CA GLU A 449 10.83 -16.51 -28.86
C GLU A 449 10.30 -15.71 -27.65
N ALA A 450 10.94 -14.60 -27.31
CA ALA A 450 10.46 -13.72 -26.25
C ALA A 450 9.08 -13.14 -26.58
N CYS A 451 8.81 -12.76 -27.84
CA CYS A 451 7.50 -12.25 -28.24
C CYS A 451 6.39 -13.30 -28.08
N ILE A 452 6.66 -14.55 -28.46
CA ILE A 452 5.75 -15.68 -28.26
C ILE A 452 5.44 -15.86 -26.77
N GLU A 453 6.49 -15.85 -25.94
CA GLU A 453 6.37 -16.09 -24.50
C GLU A 453 5.64 -14.97 -23.76
N LEU A 454 5.92 -13.72 -24.12
CA LEU A 454 5.25 -12.54 -23.60
C LEU A 454 3.76 -12.49 -23.96
N GLN A 455 3.33 -13.30 -24.95
CA GLN A 455 2.01 -13.28 -25.58
C GLN A 455 1.66 -11.88 -26.10
N CYS A 456 2.68 -11.15 -26.50
CA CYS A 456 2.51 -9.85 -27.10
C CYS A 456 2.23 -10.07 -28.59
N GLY A 457 1.04 -9.71 -29.06
CA GLY A 457 0.63 -9.83 -30.46
C GLY A 457 1.37 -8.86 -31.39
N VAL A 458 2.70 -8.89 -31.36
CA VAL A 458 3.60 -8.12 -32.23
C VAL A 458 3.80 -8.95 -33.51
N PRO A 459 3.29 -8.52 -34.67
CA PRO A 459 3.45 -9.23 -35.94
C PRO A 459 4.92 -9.44 -36.32
N CYS A 460 5.22 -10.54 -37.02
CA CYS A 460 6.60 -10.86 -37.45
C CYS A 460 7.27 -9.72 -38.24
N ASP A 461 6.51 -9.02 -39.07
CA ASP A 461 7.01 -7.87 -39.85
C ASP A 461 7.48 -6.72 -38.94
N ILE A 462 6.82 -6.52 -37.80
CA ILE A 462 7.18 -5.50 -36.81
C ILE A 462 8.41 -5.93 -36.01
N GLN A 463 8.52 -7.21 -35.68
CA GLN A 463 9.72 -7.74 -35.02
C GLN A 463 10.96 -7.60 -35.92
N ALA A 464 10.82 -7.94 -37.20
CA ALA A 464 11.89 -7.76 -38.20
C ALA A 464 12.26 -6.29 -38.37
N ALA A 465 11.27 -5.40 -38.55
CA ALA A 465 11.51 -3.97 -38.70
C ALA A 465 12.14 -3.33 -37.46
N LEU A 466 11.81 -3.82 -36.26
CA LEU A 466 12.47 -3.41 -35.02
C LEU A 466 13.96 -3.77 -35.05
N LEU A 467 14.33 -5.00 -35.41
CA LEU A 467 15.73 -5.43 -35.49
C LEU A 467 16.52 -4.65 -36.55
N GLU A 468 15.89 -4.29 -37.66
CA GLU A 468 16.52 -3.46 -38.71
C GLU A 468 16.90 -2.05 -38.23
N CYS A 469 16.29 -1.57 -37.14
CA CYS A 469 16.68 -0.32 -36.52
C CYS A 469 18.07 -0.40 -35.87
N PHE A 470 18.57 -1.60 -35.55
CA PHE A 470 19.82 -1.79 -34.82
C PHE A 470 20.99 -2.19 -35.73
N PRO A 471 22.24 -1.83 -35.38
CA PRO A 471 23.42 -2.29 -36.12
C PRO A 471 23.48 -3.82 -36.18
N HIS A 472 23.87 -4.37 -37.33
CA HIS A 472 24.00 -5.83 -37.56
C HIS A 472 22.73 -6.65 -37.30
N ARG A 473 21.56 -6.00 -37.12
CA ARG A 473 20.30 -6.65 -36.70
C ARG A 473 20.40 -7.34 -35.34
N GLU A 474 21.20 -6.73 -34.46
CA GLU A 474 21.46 -7.22 -33.11
C GLU A 474 21.28 -6.10 -32.07
N ILE A 475 20.71 -6.44 -30.90
CA ILE A 475 20.48 -5.47 -29.83
C ILE A 475 21.41 -5.76 -28.66
N SER A 476 22.52 -5.02 -28.58
CA SER A 476 23.34 -4.97 -27.37
C SER A 476 22.62 -4.26 -26.22
N TYR A 477 23.00 -4.52 -24.96
CA TYR A 477 22.43 -3.84 -23.79
C TYR A 477 22.47 -2.31 -23.89
N SER A 478 23.57 -1.75 -24.41
CA SER A 478 23.70 -0.30 -24.64
C SER A 478 22.65 0.24 -25.61
N ASN A 479 22.38 -0.48 -26.70
CA ASN A 479 21.35 -0.09 -27.66
C ASN A 479 19.93 -0.37 -27.13
N PHE A 480 19.77 -1.40 -26.31
CA PHE A 480 18.52 -1.75 -25.64
C PHE A 480 18.03 -0.62 -24.72
N VAL A 481 18.93 -0.11 -23.86
CA VAL A 481 18.65 1.02 -22.97
C VAL A 481 18.41 2.30 -23.79
N LYS A 482 19.23 2.59 -24.79
CA LYS A 482 19.04 3.77 -25.65
C LYS A 482 17.68 3.77 -26.37
N ALA A 483 17.30 2.64 -26.97
CA ALA A 483 16.01 2.53 -27.65
C ALA A 483 14.84 2.81 -26.70
N TYR A 484 14.96 2.36 -25.45
CA TYR A 484 13.99 2.65 -24.39
C TYR A 484 13.94 4.15 -24.04
N GLU A 485 15.08 4.76 -23.71
CA GLU A 485 15.19 6.17 -23.33
C GLU A 485 14.66 7.10 -24.44
N MET A 486 14.94 6.76 -25.70
CA MET A 486 14.51 7.55 -26.86
C MET A 486 13.00 7.51 -27.08
N ARG A 487 12.34 6.43 -26.62
CA ARG A 487 10.89 6.24 -26.75
C ARG A 487 10.11 6.69 -25.53
N LEU A 488 10.75 6.72 -24.37
CA LEU A 488 10.13 7.17 -23.14
C LEU A 488 10.01 8.70 -23.13
N ASN A 489 8.81 9.21 -23.40
CA ASN A 489 8.46 10.64 -23.31
C ASN A 489 7.18 10.84 -22.49
N THR A 490 6.82 12.11 -22.22
CA THR A 490 5.65 12.46 -21.39
C THR A 490 4.34 11.85 -21.88
N ASP A 491 4.18 11.66 -23.19
CA ASP A 491 2.96 11.09 -23.79
C ASP A 491 2.89 9.58 -23.59
N ARG A 492 4.05 8.93 -23.46
CA ARG A 492 4.21 7.48 -23.24
C ARG A 492 4.25 7.10 -21.77
N MET A 493 4.43 8.04 -20.84
CA MET A 493 4.46 7.72 -19.40
C MET A 493 3.05 7.52 -18.83
N ARG A 494 2.86 6.40 -18.11
CA ARG A 494 1.68 6.20 -17.28
C ARG A 494 1.64 7.24 -16.15
N SER A 495 0.43 7.63 -15.74
CA SER A 495 0.20 8.60 -14.66
C SER A 495 0.74 10.01 -14.91
N ILE A 496 0.94 10.40 -16.17
CA ILE A 496 1.20 11.81 -16.51
C ILE A 496 0.02 12.71 -16.12
N ALA A 497 -1.21 12.19 -16.22
CA ALA A 497 -2.40 12.88 -15.77
C ALA A 497 -2.35 13.20 -14.27
N ASP A 498 -1.75 12.33 -13.45
CA ASP A 498 -1.57 12.61 -12.01
C ASP A 498 -0.66 13.84 -11.80
N LEU A 499 0.34 14.04 -12.67
CA LEU A 499 1.22 15.22 -12.63
C LEU A 499 0.54 16.49 -13.16
N GLU A 500 -0.29 16.36 -14.20
CA GLU A 500 -1.09 17.47 -14.72
C GLU A 500 -2.09 17.95 -13.67
N HIS A 501 -2.79 17.03 -12.99
CA HIS A 501 -3.66 17.36 -11.86
C HIS A 501 -2.87 17.95 -10.70
N ALA A 502 -1.67 17.45 -10.39
CA ALA A 502 -0.82 18.05 -9.36
C ALA A 502 -0.45 19.50 -9.70
N PHE A 503 -0.14 19.78 -10.97
CA PHE A 503 0.14 21.14 -11.43
C PHE A 503 -1.10 22.03 -11.29
N GLN A 504 -2.27 21.57 -11.77
CA GLN A 504 -3.55 22.28 -11.60
C GLN A 504 -3.88 22.54 -10.13
N PHE A 505 -3.54 21.60 -9.24
CA PHE A 505 -3.67 21.78 -7.80
C PHE A 505 -2.78 22.92 -7.32
N PHE A 506 -1.56 23.11 -7.81
CA PHE A 506 -0.74 24.25 -7.40
C PHE A 506 -1.22 25.58 -7.96
N THR A 507 -1.80 25.57 -9.17
CA THR A 507 -2.10 26.78 -9.92
C THR A 507 -3.52 27.31 -9.73
N GLY A 508 -4.42 26.51 -9.16
CA GLY A 508 -5.84 26.88 -9.11
C GLY A 508 -6.47 26.91 -10.51
N GLU A 509 -6.14 25.91 -11.34
CA GLU A 509 -6.63 25.71 -12.71
C GLU A 509 -6.00 26.58 -13.81
N THR A 510 -5.02 27.43 -13.49
CA THR A 510 -4.26 28.16 -14.53
C THR A 510 -3.22 27.25 -15.21
N GLN A 511 -2.86 27.56 -16.45
CA GLN A 511 -1.86 26.81 -17.23
C GLN A 511 -0.40 27.17 -16.90
N GLU A 512 -0.23 28.24 -16.11
CA GLU A 512 1.06 28.82 -15.74
C GLU A 512 1.02 29.34 -14.31
N ILE A 513 2.17 29.26 -13.62
CA ILE A 513 2.33 29.76 -12.25
C ILE A 513 3.69 30.45 -12.10
N HIS A 514 3.70 31.57 -11.37
CA HIS A 514 4.95 32.23 -11.01
C HIS A 514 5.71 31.39 -9.98
N VAL A 515 7.05 31.37 -10.09
CA VAL A 515 7.91 30.58 -9.19
C VAL A 515 7.68 30.92 -7.71
N LYS A 516 7.36 32.17 -7.37
CA LYS A 516 7.04 32.60 -6.00
C LYS A 516 5.75 32.00 -5.46
N ASP A 517 4.73 31.87 -6.30
CA ASP A 517 3.45 31.28 -5.91
C ASP A 517 3.59 29.76 -5.80
N LEU A 518 4.34 29.15 -6.74
CA LEU A 518 4.69 27.74 -6.67
C LEU A 518 5.51 27.41 -5.42
N GLN A 519 6.43 28.28 -5.02
CA GLN A 519 7.18 28.16 -3.77
C GLN A 519 6.24 28.15 -2.56
N THR A 520 5.24 29.02 -2.55
CA THR A 520 4.26 29.11 -1.47
C THR A 520 3.42 27.82 -1.41
N ALA A 521 2.91 27.36 -2.55
CA ALA A 521 2.17 26.10 -2.64
C ALA A 521 3.03 24.88 -2.20
N PHE A 522 4.31 24.84 -2.57
CA PHE A 522 5.22 23.78 -2.15
C PHE A 522 5.43 23.78 -0.64
N ARG A 523 5.62 24.95 0.00
CA ARG A 523 5.78 25.05 1.45
C ARG A 523 4.57 24.51 2.23
N GLU A 524 3.39 24.61 1.64
CA GLU A 524 2.16 24.09 2.25
C GLU A 524 2.04 22.56 2.19
N ILE A 525 2.74 21.88 1.28
CA ILE A 525 2.59 20.42 1.07
C ILE A 525 3.82 19.60 1.46
N ILE A 526 5.03 20.17 1.42
CA ILE A 526 6.27 19.44 1.77
C ILE A 526 6.31 19.13 3.27
N PRO A 527 7.06 18.12 3.72
CA PRO A 527 7.27 17.88 5.16
C PRO A 527 7.82 19.13 5.85
N ILE A 528 7.38 19.41 7.10
CA ILE A 528 7.86 20.58 7.85
C ILE A 528 9.36 20.55 8.18
N SER A 529 10.00 19.39 7.98
CA SER A 529 11.44 19.16 8.17
C SER A 529 12.29 19.69 7.02
N PHE A 530 11.70 20.01 5.86
CA PHE A 530 12.46 20.50 4.70
C PHE A 530 13.00 21.90 4.95
N GLY A 531 14.30 22.09 4.70
CA GLY A 531 14.98 23.38 4.85
C GLY A 531 14.73 24.33 3.70
N GLU A 532 14.94 25.63 3.94
CA GLU A 532 14.81 26.69 2.91
C GLU A 532 15.72 26.45 1.70
N ASP A 533 16.94 25.96 1.92
CA ASP A 533 17.89 25.66 0.85
C ASP A 533 17.43 24.50 -0.02
N GLU A 534 16.77 23.48 0.57
CA GLU A 534 16.22 22.35 -0.17
C GLU A 534 15.06 22.80 -1.07
N VAL A 535 14.14 23.61 -0.54
CA VAL A 535 13.03 24.17 -1.32
C VAL A 535 13.55 25.03 -2.47
N LYS A 536 14.55 25.87 -2.21
CA LYS A 536 15.17 26.71 -3.25
C LYS A 536 15.86 25.86 -4.33
N ALA A 537 16.56 24.79 -3.94
CA ALA A 537 17.17 23.86 -4.89
C ALA A 537 16.12 23.16 -5.75
N MET A 538 15.01 22.71 -5.16
CA MET A 538 13.88 22.12 -5.87
C MET A 538 13.31 23.06 -6.93
N LEU A 539 13.02 24.31 -6.55
CA LEU A 539 12.43 25.31 -7.45
C LEU A 539 13.37 25.69 -8.59
N SER A 540 14.68 25.76 -8.33
CA SER A 540 15.70 26.06 -9.35
C SER A 540 15.72 25.04 -10.50
N ARG A 541 15.31 23.79 -10.23
CA ARG A 541 15.19 22.73 -11.26
C ARG A 541 13.98 22.93 -12.16
N LEU A 542 12.93 23.61 -11.67
CA LEU A 542 11.70 23.87 -12.42
C LEU A 542 11.78 25.13 -13.29
N SER A 543 12.62 26.10 -12.90
CA SER A 543 12.64 27.46 -13.47
C SER A 543 13.84 27.74 -14.38
N SER A 544 14.35 26.75 -15.12
CA SER A 544 15.63 26.83 -15.84
C SER A 544 15.75 27.95 -16.91
N SER A 545 14.68 28.69 -17.22
CA SER A 545 14.69 29.77 -18.22
C SER A 545 13.74 30.96 -17.96
N GLY A 546 13.15 31.11 -16.75
CA GLY A 546 12.26 32.25 -16.45
C GLY A 546 11.52 32.17 -15.12
N ASP A 547 10.79 33.23 -14.76
CA ASP A 547 10.02 33.37 -13.51
C ASP A 547 8.65 32.67 -13.53
N VAL A 548 8.31 32.01 -14.64
CA VAL A 548 7.03 31.32 -14.87
C VAL A 548 7.28 29.87 -15.25
N VAL A 549 6.54 28.96 -14.63
CA VAL A 549 6.52 27.53 -14.94
C VAL A 549 5.19 27.21 -15.59
N ASN A 550 5.20 26.50 -16.72
CA ASN A 550 3.99 26.00 -17.37
C ASN A 550 3.85 24.48 -17.20
N ILE A 551 2.65 23.96 -17.46
CA ILE A 551 2.36 22.53 -17.27
C ILE A 551 3.30 21.61 -18.04
N LYS A 552 3.69 21.99 -19.27
CA LYS A 552 4.59 21.18 -20.12
C LYS A 552 6.01 21.16 -19.57
N SER A 553 6.53 22.30 -19.13
CA SER A 553 7.87 22.37 -18.53
C SER A 553 7.92 21.63 -17.19
N PHE A 554 6.88 21.78 -16.36
CA PHE A 554 6.73 21.05 -15.10
C PHE A 554 6.73 19.53 -15.33
N CYS A 555 5.80 19.02 -16.15
CA CYS A 555 5.69 17.59 -16.42
C CYS A 555 6.99 17.02 -17.01
N LYS A 556 7.67 17.76 -17.89
CA LYS A 556 8.96 17.36 -18.45
C LYS A 556 10.03 17.21 -17.37
N VAL A 557 10.22 18.22 -16.52
CA VAL A 557 11.25 18.20 -15.46
C VAL A 557 10.97 17.07 -14.47
N VAL A 558 9.74 16.98 -13.99
CA VAL A 558 9.31 15.98 -12.99
C VAL A 558 9.46 14.56 -13.54
N SER A 559 9.09 14.34 -14.81
CA SER A 559 9.23 13.05 -15.47
C SER A 559 10.69 12.64 -15.69
N GLN A 560 11.60 13.59 -15.92
CA GLN A 560 13.02 13.29 -16.17
C GLN A 560 13.82 13.08 -14.89
N ALA A 561 13.40 13.62 -13.75
CA ALA A 561 14.24 13.70 -12.56
C ALA A 561 14.53 12.35 -11.86
N THR A 562 13.74 11.29 -12.11
CA THR A 562 13.87 9.99 -11.41
C THR A 562 14.48 8.89 -12.27
N PHE A 563 14.32 8.96 -13.59
CA PHE A 563 14.78 7.92 -14.53
C PHE A 563 16.09 8.28 -15.24
N LEU A 564 16.84 9.25 -14.69
CA LEU A 564 18.20 9.49 -15.17
C LEU A 564 19.06 8.29 -14.81
N HIS A 565 19.25 7.39 -15.77
CA HIS A 565 20.28 6.36 -15.75
C HIS A 565 21.64 7.07 -15.63
N LYS A 566 22.12 7.27 -14.40
CA LYS A 566 23.37 7.97 -14.13
C LYS A 566 24.47 7.18 -14.83
N ARG A 567 25.00 7.71 -15.94
CA ARG A 567 26.25 7.25 -16.55
C ARG A 567 27.30 7.12 -15.44
N ARG A 568 27.55 5.90 -14.95
CA ARG A 568 28.68 5.62 -14.06
C ARG A 568 29.95 5.99 -14.83
N GLY A 569 30.58 7.10 -14.42
CA GLY A 569 31.90 7.51 -14.89
C GLY A 569 31.94 8.69 -15.86
N SER A 570 31.56 9.89 -15.42
CA SER A 570 32.21 11.11 -15.95
C SER A 570 33.60 11.24 -15.28
N ARG A 571 34.54 10.42 -15.73
CA ARG A 571 35.96 10.74 -15.66
C ARG A 571 36.36 11.07 -17.09
N SER A 572 36.49 12.37 -17.36
CA SER A 572 37.17 12.99 -18.51
C SER A 572 37.65 11.99 -19.58
N GLN A 573 36.80 11.68 -20.55
CA GLN A 573 37.24 11.21 -21.86
C GLN A 573 36.52 12.04 -22.91
N ARG A 574 37.30 12.77 -23.70
CA ARG A 574 36.88 13.36 -24.98
C ARG A 574 36.21 12.23 -25.79
N LEU A 575 34.90 12.29 -25.97
CA LEU A 575 34.13 11.33 -26.76
C LEU A 575 34.38 11.57 -28.25
N SER A 576 34.56 10.47 -28.97
CA SER A 576 34.74 10.39 -30.42
C SER A 576 33.42 10.65 -31.15
N THR A 577 33.49 11.40 -32.25
CA THR A 577 32.36 11.74 -33.14
C THR A 577 31.56 10.53 -33.65
N SER A 578 32.19 9.35 -33.76
CA SER A 578 31.54 8.13 -34.26
C SER A 578 30.44 7.56 -33.34
N LYS A 579 30.51 7.77 -32.02
CA LYS A 579 29.49 7.27 -31.07
C LYS A 579 28.21 8.11 -31.11
N ASP A 580 28.34 9.42 -31.36
CA ASP A 580 27.21 10.33 -31.48
C ASP A 580 26.52 10.18 -32.85
N GLU A 581 27.28 9.94 -33.93
CA GLU A 581 26.71 9.63 -35.25
C GLU A 581 25.90 8.33 -35.26
N MET A 582 26.41 7.24 -34.66
CA MET A 582 25.64 5.99 -34.50
C MET A 582 24.37 6.19 -33.66
N SER A 583 24.41 7.09 -32.67
CA SER A 583 23.25 7.38 -31.81
C SER A 583 22.17 8.16 -32.55
N LEU A 584 22.57 9.12 -33.40
CA LEU A 584 21.67 9.88 -34.26
C LEU A 584 21.04 8.99 -35.33
N ASP A 585 21.81 8.06 -35.90
CA ASP A 585 21.33 7.12 -36.91
C ASP A 585 20.29 6.13 -36.33
N LEU A 586 20.53 5.57 -35.14
CA LEU A 586 19.53 4.75 -34.43
C LEU A 586 18.23 5.54 -34.18
N ALA A 587 18.34 6.84 -33.85
CA ALA A 587 17.20 7.71 -33.62
C ALA A 587 16.36 7.93 -34.86
N CYS A 588 17.01 8.21 -35.99
CA CYS A 588 16.33 8.34 -37.26
C CYS A 588 15.62 7.05 -37.67
N ARG A 589 16.27 5.89 -37.48
CA ARG A 589 15.70 4.58 -37.81
C ARG A 589 14.47 4.25 -36.95
N LEU A 590 14.56 4.40 -35.63
CA LEU A 590 13.42 4.19 -34.71
C LEU A 590 12.27 5.16 -35.00
N ASN A 591 12.54 6.46 -35.20
CA ASN A 591 11.50 7.43 -35.52
C ASN A 591 10.75 7.09 -36.82
N ARG A 592 11.46 6.58 -37.84
CA ARG A 592 10.85 6.10 -39.09
C ARG A 592 9.96 4.89 -38.82
N PHE A 593 10.48 3.87 -38.13
CA PHE A 593 9.74 2.68 -37.74
C PHE A 593 8.42 3.02 -37.01
N HIS A 594 8.43 4.02 -36.12
CA HIS A 594 7.21 4.47 -35.44
C HIS A 594 6.24 5.28 -36.30
N SER A 595 6.76 6.07 -37.24
CA SER A 595 5.94 6.78 -38.21
C SER A 595 5.18 5.77 -39.07
N ASP A 596 5.86 4.71 -39.50
CA ASP A 596 5.28 3.63 -40.29
C ASP A 596 4.22 2.84 -39.50
N LEU A 597 4.48 2.53 -38.22
CA LEU A 597 3.52 1.92 -37.31
C LEU A 597 2.24 2.76 -37.09
N SER A 598 2.38 4.09 -37.08
CA SER A 598 1.26 5.01 -36.82
C SER A 598 0.38 5.22 -38.05
N CYS A 599 0.93 5.03 -39.24
CA CYS A 599 0.24 5.18 -40.52
C CYS A 599 -0.54 3.92 -40.95
N ALA A 600 -0.43 2.79 -40.23
CA ALA A 600 -1.08 1.52 -40.56
C ALA A 600 -2.09 1.06 -39.47
N PRO A 601 -3.35 1.52 -39.52
CA PRO A 601 -4.39 1.11 -38.57
C PRO A 601 -4.77 -0.36 -38.82
N GLY A 602 -4.17 -1.27 -38.05
CA GLY A 602 -4.31 -2.72 -38.18
C GLY A 602 -3.05 -3.52 -37.84
N LEU A 603 -1.89 -2.86 -37.82
CA LEU A 603 -0.60 -3.44 -37.43
C LEU A 603 -0.17 -3.06 -36.01
N THR A 604 -0.92 -2.19 -35.32
CA THR A 604 -0.60 -1.81 -33.95
C THR A 604 -0.84 -2.97 -32.99
N PRO A 605 0.16 -3.42 -32.20
CA PRO A 605 -0.03 -4.49 -31.22
C PRO A 605 -1.08 -4.05 -30.20
N ASN A 606 -2.28 -4.63 -30.28
CA ASN A 606 -3.29 -4.45 -29.25
C ASN A 606 -2.97 -5.44 -28.12
N LEU A 607 -2.01 -5.06 -27.27
CA LEU A 607 -1.46 -5.87 -26.17
C LEU A 607 -2.40 -5.92 -24.96
N THR A 608 -3.71 -5.88 -25.21
CA THR A 608 -4.71 -6.00 -24.16
C THR A 608 -4.82 -7.48 -23.80
N LEU A 609 -4.81 -7.79 -22.49
CA LEU A 609 -5.20 -9.09 -21.95
C LEU A 609 -6.40 -9.62 -22.75
N GLN A 610 -6.25 -10.79 -23.39
CA GLN A 610 -7.41 -11.66 -23.56
C GLN A 610 -7.91 -11.94 -22.16
N LYS A 611 -8.89 -11.15 -21.68
CA LYS A 611 -9.73 -11.57 -20.58
C LYS A 611 -10.33 -12.89 -21.04
N SER A 612 -9.87 -13.98 -20.45
CA SER A 612 -10.60 -15.23 -20.41
C SER A 612 -11.96 -14.89 -19.81
N LEU A 613 -12.93 -14.58 -20.66
CA LEU A 613 -14.34 -14.64 -20.32
C LEU A 613 -14.62 -16.10 -19.97
N ARG A 614 -14.51 -16.43 -18.68
CA ARG A 614 -15.20 -17.59 -18.12
C ARG A 614 -16.50 -17.05 -17.54
N THR A 615 -17.56 -17.41 -18.25
CA THR A 615 -18.97 -17.38 -17.87
C THR A 615 -19.22 -17.80 -16.44
#